data_AF-A0A957PYL4-F1
#
_entry.id   AF-A0A957PYL4-F1
#
_cell.length_a   1.000
_cell.length_b   1.000
_cell.length_c   1.000
_cell.angle_alpha   90.00
_cell.angle_beta   90.00
_cell.angle_gamma   90.00
#
_symmetry.space_group_name_H-M   'P 1'
#
loop_
_entity.id
_entity.type
_entity.pdbx_description
1 polymer ?
#
loop_
_entity_poly.entity_id
_entity_poly.type
_entity_poly.pdbx_seq_one_letter_code
_entity_poly.pdbx_strand_id
1 'polypeptide(L)'
;ANPDNLAVDSRGNLWIAEDSDGHANNMLWMFDGAALHRYATLPVGAEVTGLHIDANDTLFMNTSHPDGANLYPYNRALTGVIQGYRAGAEFASLPLPQGDARHAIQLAAGVYQPLGRTGETIPHSAHGHRFGQITLADGAVNLCNRADGNMYLPTNAAGSEGYLFTNYECAPGGVSMLYIRQGADGEWKVLEGDMVDFMAVNGSWRNCFASVTPWNTALSSEEAPPDVNAAWIETHKPMSDYLGRLANPYDYGYTMELTPGQLGADVTKHYVMGRTSHEISLVMPDARTVYQSDDGSDRLLWKFVADVAGDLTAGTLYAAKATQRAAVDGGKFTIEWIELGSSDNARIGADIRQLDAAIAELE
;
A
#
# COMPACT_ATOMS: atom_id res chain seq x y z
N ALA A 1 -16.48 8.21 -7.76
CA ALA A 1 -16.88 6.81 -8.04
C ALA A 1 -15.80 5.90 -7.47
N ASN A 2 -15.97 4.57 -7.46
CA ASN A 2 -15.00 3.56 -6.99
C ASN A 2 -13.96 4.05 -5.96
N PRO A 3 -14.38 4.28 -4.70
CA PRO A 3 -13.43 4.61 -3.64
C PRO A 3 -12.49 3.43 -3.44
N ASP A 4 -11.20 3.74 -3.37
CA ASP A 4 -10.12 2.79 -3.15
C ASP A 4 -9.53 3.09 -1.76
N ASN A 5 -8.42 3.84 -1.69
CA ASN A 5 -7.79 4.15 -0.42
C ASN A 5 -8.59 5.15 0.42
N LEU A 6 -8.58 4.97 1.74
CA LEU A 6 -9.22 5.87 2.72
C LEU A 6 -8.22 6.33 3.79
N ALA A 7 -8.31 7.59 4.20
CA ALA A 7 -7.60 8.12 5.35
C ALA A 7 -8.46 9.10 6.15
N VAL A 8 -8.13 9.29 7.42
CA VAL A 8 -8.82 10.24 8.31
C VAL A 8 -7.80 11.23 8.83
N ASP A 9 -8.11 12.53 8.72
CA ASP A 9 -7.25 13.59 9.27
C ASP A 9 -7.53 13.87 10.76
N SER A 10 -6.71 14.71 11.39
CA SER A 10 -6.84 15.03 12.82
C SER A 10 -8.18 15.69 13.21
N ARG A 11 -8.94 16.20 12.23
CA ARG A 11 -10.27 16.81 12.44
C ARG A 11 -11.42 15.82 12.24
N GLY A 12 -11.12 14.60 11.82
CA GLY A 12 -12.11 13.56 11.55
C GLY A 12 -12.74 13.65 10.16
N ASN A 13 -12.16 14.42 9.22
CA ASN A 13 -12.62 14.38 7.84
C ASN A 13 -12.15 13.09 7.17
N LEU A 14 -13.00 12.52 6.32
CA LEU A 14 -12.68 11.32 5.56
C LEU A 14 -12.11 11.71 4.19
N TRP A 15 -10.87 11.33 3.94
CA TRP A 15 -10.21 11.47 2.66
C TRP A 15 -10.39 10.20 1.84
N ILE A 16 -10.80 10.35 0.58
CA ILE A 16 -11.24 9.26 -0.29
C ILE A 16 -10.47 9.37 -1.60
N ALA A 17 -9.57 8.42 -1.81
CA ALA A 17 -8.90 8.20 -3.08
C ALA A 17 -9.82 7.43 -4.03
N GLU A 18 -9.72 7.73 -5.32
CA GLU A 18 -10.57 7.16 -6.35
C GLU A 18 -9.72 6.39 -7.37
N ASP A 19 -10.17 5.19 -7.72
CA ASP A 19 -9.73 4.42 -8.89
C ASP A 19 -10.95 4.03 -9.76
N SER A 20 -11.28 4.89 -10.71
CA SER A 20 -12.53 4.83 -11.47
C SER A 20 -12.30 4.95 -12.96
N ASP A 21 -12.81 3.97 -13.69
CA ASP A 21 -13.00 4.02 -15.14
C ASP A 21 -14.23 4.85 -15.56
N GLY A 22 -14.99 5.38 -14.60
CA GLY A 22 -16.22 6.13 -14.87
C GLY A 22 -15.99 7.52 -15.48
N HIS A 23 -14.77 8.02 -15.45
CA HIS A 23 -14.37 9.31 -16.01
C HIS A 23 -12.85 9.40 -16.22
N ALA A 24 -12.40 10.37 -17.03
CA ALA A 24 -11.02 10.43 -17.50
C ALA A 24 -9.93 10.68 -16.44
N ASN A 25 -10.25 11.36 -15.35
CA ASN A 25 -9.29 11.77 -14.32
C ASN A 25 -9.80 11.33 -12.96
N ASN A 26 -9.01 10.54 -12.23
CA ASN A 26 -9.29 10.22 -10.84
C ASN A 26 -9.03 11.41 -9.91
N MET A 27 -9.62 11.36 -8.73
CA MET A 27 -9.74 12.51 -7.84
C MET A 27 -9.49 12.11 -6.39
N LEU A 28 -8.85 13.01 -5.64
CA LEU A 28 -8.80 12.91 -4.18
C LEU A 28 -9.93 13.77 -3.63
N TRP A 29 -10.83 13.15 -2.88
CA TRP A 29 -11.94 13.81 -2.23
C TRP A 29 -11.71 13.93 -0.72
N MET A 30 -12.36 14.91 -0.11
CA MET A 30 -12.48 15.05 1.34
C MET A 30 -13.95 15.22 1.69
N PHE A 31 -14.45 14.40 2.62
CA PHE A 31 -15.79 14.48 3.18
C PHE A 31 -15.72 15.01 4.61
N ASP A 32 -16.36 16.16 4.85
CA ASP A 32 -16.33 16.87 6.14
C ASP A 32 -17.46 16.45 7.10
N GLY A 33 -18.20 15.38 6.76
CA GLY A 33 -19.40 14.95 7.47
C GLY A 33 -20.71 15.55 6.93
N ALA A 34 -20.65 16.56 6.06
CA ALA A 34 -21.81 17.20 5.45
C ALA A 34 -21.75 17.22 3.91
N ALA A 35 -20.58 17.46 3.33
CA ALA A 35 -20.37 17.59 1.89
C ALA A 35 -19.05 16.96 1.45
N LEU A 36 -19.05 16.52 0.19
CA LEU A 36 -17.85 16.00 -0.48
C LEU A 36 -17.18 17.14 -1.26
N HIS A 37 -15.89 17.34 -1.03
CA HIS A 37 -15.06 18.39 -1.65
C HIS A 37 -13.96 17.75 -2.48
N ARG A 38 -13.74 18.27 -3.69
CA ARG A 38 -12.66 17.80 -4.55
C ARG A 38 -11.37 18.54 -4.18
N TYR A 39 -10.42 17.81 -3.63
CA TYR A 39 -9.12 18.35 -3.25
C TYR A 39 -8.10 18.26 -4.38
N ALA A 40 -8.00 17.11 -5.05
CA ALA A 40 -7.06 16.93 -6.16
C ALA A 40 -7.72 16.28 -7.38
N THR A 41 -7.13 16.54 -8.55
CA THR A 41 -7.40 15.78 -9.78
C THR A 41 -6.08 15.31 -10.36
N LEU A 42 -6.04 14.06 -10.78
CA LEU A 42 -4.82 13.43 -11.26
C LEU A 42 -4.73 13.46 -12.79
N PRO A 43 -3.53 13.28 -13.36
CA PRO A 43 -3.33 13.11 -14.79
C PRO A 43 -4.18 11.97 -15.37
N VAL A 44 -4.51 12.02 -16.66
CA VAL A 44 -5.32 10.97 -17.32
C VAL A 44 -4.69 9.58 -17.13
N GLY A 45 -5.54 8.60 -16.84
CA GLY A 45 -5.13 7.20 -16.65
C GLY A 45 -4.44 6.93 -15.31
N ALA A 46 -4.17 7.95 -14.50
CA ALA A 46 -3.65 7.76 -13.16
C ALA A 46 -4.78 7.60 -12.14
N GLU A 47 -4.55 6.79 -11.13
CA GLU A 47 -5.37 6.65 -9.93
C GLU A 47 -4.67 7.31 -8.73
N VAL A 48 -5.48 7.67 -7.71
CA VAL A 48 -4.94 8.18 -6.44
C VAL A 48 -4.65 6.99 -5.57
N THR A 49 -3.40 6.82 -5.17
CA THR A 49 -2.98 5.74 -4.26
C THR A 49 -2.06 6.27 -3.18
N GLY A 50 -1.70 5.43 -2.21
CA GLY A 50 -0.74 5.78 -1.16
C GLY A 50 -1.22 6.95 -0.30
N LEU A 51 -2.53 7.10 -0.12
CA LEU A 51 -3.09 8.15 0.71
C LEU A 51 -2.70 7.92 2.18
N HIS A 52 -1.75 8.71 2.67
CA HIS A 52 -1.30 8.66 4.06
C HIS A 52 -1.31 10.06 4.67
N ILE A 53 -1.94 10.19 5.84
CA ILE A 53 -1.97 11.42 6.62
C ILE A 53 -1.32 11.12 7.97
N ASP A 54 -0.20 11.78 8.26
CA ASP A 54 0.50 11.57 9.53
C ASP A 54 -0.17 12.31 10.69
N ALA A 55 0.34 12.12 11.91
CA ALA A 55 -0.19 12.77 13.12
C ALA A 55 -0.06 14.32 13.12
N ASN A 56 0.71 14.89 12.19
CA ASN A 56 0.87 16.34 12.00
C ASN A 56 0.09 16.85 10.79
N ASP A 57 -0.83 16.04 10.25
CA ASP A 57 -1.63 16.31 9.05
C ASP A 57 -0.78 16.55 7.78
N THR A 58 0.43 15.98 7.72
CA THR A 58 1.20 15.89 6.47
C THR A 58 0.53 14.88 5.55
N LEU A 59 0.14 15.31 4.35
CA LEU A 59 -0.51 14.45 3.36
C LEU A 59 0.51 13.94 2.35
N PHE A 60 0.64 12.63 2.26
CA PHE A 60 1.36 11.92 1.20
C PHE A 60 0.36 11.27 0.26
N MET A 61 0.67 11.31 -1.04
CA MET A 61 -0.12 10.61 -2.05
C MET A 61 0.73 10.30 -3.27
N ASN A 62 0.34 9.25 -3.96
CA ASN A 62 0.97 8.79 -5.19
C ASN A 62 0.06 9.09 -6.39
N THR A 63 0.66 9.01 -7.57
CA THR A 63 -0.09 8.81 -8.81
C THR A 63 0.34 7.48 -9.38
N SER A 64 -0.55 6.49 -9.42
CA SER A 64 -0.24 5.17 -9.97
C SER A 64 -0.56 5.13 -11.46
N HIS A 65 0.24 4.38 -12.22
CA HIS A 65 0.09 4.04 -13.64
C HIS A 65 -0.50 5.11 -14.60
N PRO A 66 -0.04 6.36 -14.55
CA PRO A 66 -0.55 7.39 -15.47
C PRO A 66 -0.30 7.01 -16.93
N ASP A 67 -1.15 7.54 -17.82
CA ASP A 67 -0.91 7.47 -19.26
C ASP A 67 0.46 8.08 -19.60
N GLY A 68 1.26 7.36 -20.39
CA GLY A 68 2.58 7.78 -20.85
C GLY A 68 2.56 9.04 -21.74
N ALA A 69 1.39 9.43 -22.27
CA ALA A 69 1.18 10.64 -23.05
C ALA A 69 0.98 11.91 -22.20
N ASN A 70 0.89 11.80 -20.87
CA ASN A 70 0.81 12.97 -20.00
C ASN A 70 2.07 13.84 -20.06
N LEU A 71 1.97 15.06 -19.52
CA LEU A 71 3.11 15.99 -19.45
C LEU A 71 4.16 15.46 -18.47
N TYR A 72 5.44 15.72 -18.72
CA TYR A 72 6.47 15.51 -17.69
C TYR A 72 6.20 16.43 -16.48
N PRO A 73 6.31 15.95 -15.22
CA PRO A 73 6.77 14.62 -14.78
C PRO A 73 5.67 13.55 -14.66
N TYR A 74 4.42 13.90 -14.96
CA TYR A 74 3.19 13.15 -14.70
C TYR A 74 2.91 11.94 -15.61
N ASN A 75 3.84 11.57 -16.48
CA ASN A 75 3.72 10.44 -17.41
C ASN A 75 4.32 9.13 -16.88
N ARG A 76 4.67 9.08 -15.59
CA ARG A 76 5.05 7.89 -14.83
C ARG A 76 4.58 8.05 -13.40
N ALA A 77 4.52 6.93 -12.68
CA ALA A 77 4.11 6.97 -11.29
C ALA A 77 5.02 7.86 -10.45
N LEU A 78 4.39 8.62 -9.56
CA LEU A 78 5.03 9.57 -8.67
C LEU A 78 4.70 9.19 -7.23
N THR A 79 5.71 9.29 -6.38
CA THR A 79 5.56 9.27 -4.93
C THR A 79 5.78 10.67 -4.43
N GLY A 80 4.88 11.21 -3.61
CA GLY A 80 4.98 12.62 -3.24
C GLY A 80 4.28 13.01 -1.94
N VAL A 81 4.54 14.26 -1.58
CA VAL A 81 4.01 14.93 -0.40
C VAL A 81 3.40 16.27 -0.80
N ILE A 82 2.34 16.69 -0.11
CA ILE A 82 1.75 18.01 -0.33
C ILE A 82 2.47 19.03 0.54
N GLN A 83 3.24 19.91 -0.10
CA GLN A 83 3.91 21.02 0.56
C GLN A 83 2.95 22.20 0.77
N GLY A 84 3.08 22.89 1.91
CA GLY A 84 2.36 24.14 2.17
C GLY A 84 0.86 23.97 2.47
N TYR A 85 0.41 22.73 2.71
CA TYR A 85 -0.94 22.42 3.14
C TYR A 85 -0.90 21.35 4.24
N ARG A 86 -1.84 21.42 5.17
CA ARG A 86 -2.07 20.42 6.21
C ARG A 86 -3.49 19.90 6.04
N ALA A 87 -3.66 18.57 6.07
CA ALA A 87 -4.98 17.98 6.05
C ALA A 87 -5.87 18.59 7.16
N GLY A 88 -7.15 18.80 6.84
CA GLY A 88 -8.09 19.53 7.69
C GLY A 88 -8.05 21.06 7.60
N ALA A 89 -7.08 21.66 6.91
CA ALA A 89 -7.16 23.09 6.58
C ALA A 89 -8.24 23.36 5.52
N GLU A 90 -8.80 24.57 5.52
CA GLU A 90 -9.83 24.94 4.56
C GLU A 90 -9.26 25.11 3.14
N PHE A 91 -10.03 24.70 2.14
CA PHE A 91 -9.72 24.89 0.73
C PHE A 91 -11.00 25.06 -0.09
N ALA A 92 -10.88 25.63 -1.30
CA ALA A 92 -11.98 25.71 -2.24
C ALA A 92 -11.98 24.46 -3.14
N SER A 93 -13.12 23.76 -3.21
CA SER A 93 -13.25 22.56 -4.06
C SER A 93 -12.91 22.86 -5.52
N LEU A 94 -12.11 21.99 -6.14
CA LEU A 94 -11.72 22.12 -7.54
C LEU A 94 -12.89 21.87 -8.51
N PRO A 95 -12.92 22.54 -9.68
CA PRO A 95 -13.76 22.13 -10.80
C PRO A 95 -13.21 20.86 -11.47
N LEU A 96 -13.92 20.32 -12.47
CA LEU A 96 -13.37 19.27 -13.33
C LEU A 96 -12.24 19.84 -14.20
N PRO A 97 -11.13 19.10 -14.39
CA PRO A 97 -10.02 19.59 -15.19
C PRO A 97 -10.40 19.61 -16.68
N GLN A 98 -9.86 20.58 -17.42
CA GLN A 98 -10.11 20.78 -18.85
C GLN A 98 -8.79 21.07 -19.58
N GLY A 99 -8.74 20.73 -20.88
CA GLY A 99 -7.53 20.94 -21.70
C GLY A 99 -6.29 20.30 -21.07
N ASP A 100 -5.20 21.05 -21.03
CA ASP A 100 -3.90 20.59 -20.52
C ASP A 100 -3.92 20.24 -19.02
N ALA A 101 -4.85 20.82 -18.25
CA ALA A 101 -4.97 20.52 -16.82
C ALA A 101 -5.37 19.06 -16.55
N ARG A 102 -5.90 18.34 -17.55
CA ARG A 102 -6.18 16.90 -17.44
C ARG A 102 -4.91 16.05 -17.44
N HIS A 103 -3.77 16.60 -17.85
CA HIS A 103 -2.51 15.87 -18.00
C HIS A 103 -1.49 16.19 -16.91
N ALA A 104 -1.94 16.78 -15.80
CA ALA A 104 -1.12 17.18 -14.66
C ALA A 104 -1.92 17.09 -13.36
N ILE A 105 -1.22 16.94 -12.23
CA ILE A 105 -1.85 17.03 -10.90
C ILE A 105 -2.36 18.47 -10.70
N GLN A 106 -3.63 18.61 -10.33
CA GLN A 106 -4.21 19.86 -9.84
C GLN A 106 -4.55 19.70 -8.36
N LEU A 107 -4.27 20.72 -7.55
CA LEU A 107 -4.56 20.75 -6.11
C LEU A 107 -5.41 21.97 -5.77
N ALA A 108 -6.34 21.80 -4.83
CA ALA A 108 -7.12 22.89 -4.26
C ALA A 108 -6.27 23.82 -3.37
N ALA A 109 -5.24 23.26 -2.72
CA ALA A 109 -4.31 23.97 -1.86
C ALA A 109 -2.94 23.26 -1.83
N GLY A 110 -1.90 23.99 -1.45
CA GLY A 110 -0.53 23.48 -1.40
C GLY A 110 0.08 23.21 -2.78
N VAL A 111 1.21 22.51 -2.79
CA VAL A 111 1.98 22.14 -3.99
C VAL A 111 2.36 20.67 -3.90
N TYR A 112 2.15 19.91 -4.98
CA TYR A 112 2.61 18.53 -5.04
C TYR A 112 4.13 18.53 -5.20
N GLN A 113 4.83 17.94 -4.24
CA GLN A 113 6.27 17.77 -4.29
C GLN A 113 6.60 16.30 -4.58
N PRO A 114 7.13 15.97 -5.77
CA PRO A 114 7.64 14.63 -6.05
C PRO A 114 8.83 14.31 -5.15
N LEU A 115 8.76 13.18 -4.46
CA LEU A 115 9.85 12.55 -3.71
C LEU A 115 10.50 11.43 -4.52
N GLY A 116 9.72 10.77 -5.38
CA GLY A 116 10.19 9.72 -6.26
C GLY A 116 9.39 9.65 -7.55
N ARG A 117 10.01 9.11 -8.60
CA ARG A 117 9.39 8.88 -9.91
C ARG A 117 9.88 7.58 -10.51
N THR A 118 8.97 6.70 -10.92
CA THR A 118 9.34 5.37 -11.43
C THR A 118 10.42 5.43 -12.51
N GLY A 119 11.45 4.61 -12.34
CA GLY A 119 12.59 4.48 -13.24
C GLY A 119 13.68 5.53 -13.08
N GLU A 120 13.52 6.52 -12.20
CA GLU A 120 14.60 7.43 -11.81
C GLU A 120 15.43 6.82 -10.67
N THR A 121 16.72 7.17 -10.61
CA THR A 121 17.64 6.68 -9.58
C THR A 121 17.22 7.17 -8.20
N ILE A 122 17.21 6.27 -7.23
CA ILE A 122 16.96 6.62 -5.83
C ILE A 122 18.21 7.31 -5.29
N PRO A 123 18.10 8.53 -4.71
CA PRO A 123 19.23 9.24 -4.13
C PRO A 123 20.00 8.37 -3.13
N HIS A 124 21.32 8.32 -3.27
CA HIS A 124 22.23 7.60 -2.38
C HIS A 124 21.90 6.10 -2.15
N SER A 125 21.22 5.43 -3.09
CA SER A 125 20.99 3.99 -3.01
C SER A 125 22.32 3.22 -2.97
N ALA A 126 22.44 2.33 -1.99
CA ALA A 126 23.61 1.48 -1.82
C ALA A 126 23.79 0.51 -3.00
N HIS A 127 22.68 0.12 -3.62
CA HIS A 127 22.63 -0.82 -4.75
C HIS A 127 22.41 -0.15 -6.11
N GLY A 128 22.31 1.19 -6.14
CA GLY A 128 22.05 1.96 -7.36
C GLY A 128 20.65 1.73 -7.94
N HIS A 129 19.68 1.34 -7.10
CA HIS A 129 18.32 1.05 -7.52
C HIS A 129 17.57 2.28 -8.01
N ARG A 130 16.54 2.02 -8.81
CA ARG A 130 15.58 3.00 -9.29
C ARG A 130 14.23 2.80 -8.62
N PHE A 131 13.43 3.86 -8.55
CA PHE A 131 12.05 3.77 -8.07
C PHE A 131 11.25 2.74 -8.88
N GLY A 132 10.60 1.81 -8.18
CA GLY A 132 9.81 0.73 -8.77
C GLY A 132 10.63 -0.38 -9.43
N GLN A 133 11.93 -0.44 -9.19
CA GLN A 133 12.79 -1.50 -9.73
C GLN A 133 12.50 -2.85 -9.08
N ILE A 134 12.31 -3.86 -9.93
CA ILE A 134 12.29 -5.28 -9.57
C ILE A 134 13.46 -5.94 -10.31
N THR A 135 14.42 -6.47 -9.56
CA THR A 135 15.59 -7.18 -10.12
C THR A 135 15.32 -8.68 -10.13
N LEU A 136 15.38 -9.29 -11.31
CA LEU A 136 15.19 -10.73 -11.49
C LEU A 136 16.46 -11.51 -11.14
N ALA A 137 16.34 -12.84 -10.97
CA ALA A 137 17.46 -13.70 -10.61
C ALA A 137 18.62 -13.69 -11.61
N ASP A 138 18.35 -13.42 -12.89
CA ASP A 138 19.36 -13.28 -13.95
C ASP A 138 20.00 -11.87 -14.01
N GLY A 139 19.57 -10.95 -13.14
CA GLY A 139 20.01 -9.56 -13.10
C GLY A 139 19.25 -8.61 -14.02
N ALA A 140 18.26 -9.10 -14.78
CA ALA A 140 17.38 -8.22 -15.56
C ALA A 140 16.54 -7.34 -14.63
N VAL A 141 16.17 -6.14 -15.11
CA VAL A 141 15.40 -5.16 -14.35
C VAL A 141 14.06 -4.91 -15.02
N ASN A 142 12.99 -5.13 -14.25
CA ASN A 142 11.64 -4.69 -14.56
C ASN A 142 11.31 -3.42 -13.78
N LEU A 143 10.50 -2.54 -14.35
CA LEU A 143 10.05 -1.31 -13.69
C LEU A 143 8.54 -1.38 -13.46
N CYS A 144 8.15 -1.37 -12.19
CA CYS A 144 6.77 -1.24 -11.78
C CYS A 144 6.34 0.23 -11.78
N ASN A 145 5.35 0.56 -12.61
CA ASN A 145 4.78 1.90 -12.72
C ASN A 145 3.47 2.04 -11.92
N ARG A 146 3.30 1.27 -10.85
CA ARG A 146 2.10 1.22 -10.00
C ARG A 146 2.49 1.50 -8.54
N ALA A 147 2.86 2.74 -8.23
CA ALA A 147 3.21 3.12 -6.86
C ALA A 147 1.92 3.19 -6.03
N ASP A 148 1.90 2.58 -4.86
CA ASP A 148 0.67 2.34 -4.09
C ASP A 148 0.80 2.77 -2.62
N GLY A 149 0.37 1.96 -1.64
CA GLY A 149 0.40 2.28 -0.22
C GLY A 149 1.65 3.01 0.27
N ASN A 150 1.46 4.14 0.95
CA ASN A 150 2.52 4.90 1.61
C ASN A 150 2.46 4.67 3.11
N MET A 151 3.64 4.49 3.73
CA MET A 151 3.79 4.34 5.19
C MET A 151 4.90 5.26 5.65
N TYR A 152 4.54 6.37 6.31
CA TYR A 152 5.54 7.28 6.88
C TYR A 152 5.80 6.96 8.36
N LEU A 153 7.06 6.63 8.66
CA LEU A 153 7.55 6.30 9.99
C LEU A 153 8.41 7.46 10.52
N PRO A 154 7.85 8.39 11.30
CA PRO A 154 8.62 9.51 11.83
C PRO A 154 9.73 9.03 12.78
N THR A 155 10.90 9.67 12.72
CA THR A 155 12.05 9.42 13.62
C THR A 155 12.22 10.54 14.64
N ASN A 156 11.41 11.60 14.57
CA ASN A 156 11.37 12.67 15.55
C ASN A 156 9.93 13.05 15.92
N ALA A 157 9.76 13.68 17.08
CA ALA A 157 8.43 14.08 17.57
C ALA A 157 7.74 15.16 16.72
N ALA A 158 8.51 15.90 15.93
CA ALA A 158 7.98 16.93 15.03
C ALA A 158 7.41 16.34 13.72
N GLY A 159 7.62 15.05 13.46
CA GLY A 159 7.29 14.39 12.19
C GLY A 159 7.96 15.04 10.99
N SER A 160 9.09 15.73 11.17
CA SER A 160 9.79 16.44 10.10
C SER A 160 10.94 15.62 9.50
N GLU A 161 11.11 14.39 9.96
CA GLU A 161 12.16 13.46 9.53
C GLU A 161 11.69 12.03 9.79
N GLY A 162 11.94 11.12 8.85
CA GLY A 162 11.48 9.74 8.98
C GLY A 162 11.75 8.89 7.76
N TYR A 163 11.28 7.65 7.82
CA TYR A 163 11.31 6.72 6.69
C TYR A 163 9.96 6.71 5.98
N LEU A 164 9.95 6.88 4.66
CA LEU A 164 8.77 6.69 3.83
C LEU A 164 8.92 5.37 3.07
N PHE A 165 8.04 4.42 3.37
CA PHE A 165 7.87 3.23 2.55
C PHE A 165 6.79 3.49 1.51
N THR A 166 7.02 3.02 0.28
CA THR A 166 6.03 3.07 -0.79
C THR A 166 5.94 1.73 -1.49
N ASN A 167 4.76 1.15 -1.49
CA ASN A 167 4.43 -0.09 -2.18
C ASN A 167 4.44 0.07 -3.70
N TYR A 168 4.65 -1.04 -4.40
CA TYR A 168 4.54 -1.16 -5.84
C TYR A 168 3.69 -2.38 -6.19
N GLU A 169 2.52 -2.11 -6.77
CA GLU A 169 1.45 -3.07 -7.00
C GLU A 169 1.66 -3.87 -8.32
N CYS A 170 2.81 -4.50 -8.45
CA CYS A 170 3.12 -5.41 -9.55
C CYS A 170 3.24 -6.86 -9.07
N ALA A 171 3.36 -7.82 -9.98
CA ALA A 171 3.69 -9.21 -9.67
C ALA A 171 4.93 -9.63 -10.48
N PRO A 172 6.13 -9.68 -9.89
CA PRO A 172 6.47 -9.42 -8.48
C PRO A 172 6.16 -8.01 -7.99
N GLY A 173 5.78 -7.93 -6.71
CA GLY A 173 5.60 -6.67 -5.99
C GLY A 173 6.93 -6.13 -5.48
N GLY A 174 6.91 -4.91 -4.95
CA GLY A 174 8.08 -4.31 -4.33
C GLY A 174 7.72 -3.17 -3.41
N VAL A 175 8.71 -2.72 -2.63
CA VAL A 175 8.57 -1.58 -1.73
C VAL A 175 9.84 -0.76 -1.81
N SER A 176 9.73 0.56 -2.01
CA SER A 176 10.85 1.47 -1.78
C SER A 176 10.86 1.94 -0.33
N MET A 177 12.04 2.16 0.24
CA MET A 177 12.24 2.78 1.54
C MET A 177 13.12 4.01 1.36
N LEU A 178 12.58 5.19 1.66
CA LEU A 178 13.29 6.47 1.60
C LEU A 178 13.51 7.03 2.98
N TYR A 179 14.69 7.56 3.26
CA TYR A 179 14.91 8.44 4.39
C TYR A 179 14.70 9.89 3.97
N ILE A 180 13.70 10.55 4.55
CA ILE A 180 13.27 11.89 4.13
C ILE A 180 13.28 12.88 5.30
N ARG A 181 13.59 14.15 4.99
CA ARG A 181 13.60 15.24 5.97
C ARG A 181 13.01 16.52 5.40
N GLN A 182 12.13 17.16 6.16
CA GLN A 182 11.61 18.49 5.87
C GLN A 182 12.59 19.58 6.32
N GLY A 183 12.94 20.50 5.42
CA GLY A 183 13.72 21.70 5.69
C GLY A 183 12.91 22.81 6.37
N ALA A 184 13.59 23.86 6.81
CA ALA A 184 12.96 25.03 7.43
C ALA A 184 12.08 25.84 6.45
N ASP A 185 12.31 25.69 5.16
CA ASP A 185 11.49 26.20 4.05
C ASP A 185 10.26 25.34 3.74
N GLY A 186 10.09 24.22 4.45
CA GLY A 186 9.01 23.26 4.26
C GLY A 186 9.25 22.26 3.14
N GLU A 187 10.38 22.32 2.42
CA GLU A 187 10.73 21.37 1.36
C GLU A 187 11.13 20.02 1.96
N TRP A 188 10.62 18.92 1.41
CA TRP A 188 11.04 17.57 1.79
C TRP A 188 12.21 17.08 0.92
N LYS A 189 13.29 16.60 1.55
CA LYS A 189 14.45 16.07 0.84
C LYS A 189 14.56 14.58 1.04
N VAL A 190 14.79 13.84 -0.04
CA VAL A 190 15.22 12.44 0.01
C VAL A 190 16.72 12.42 0.26
N LEU A 191 17.10 11.96 1.45
CA LEU A 191 18.49 11.92 1.90
C LEU A 191 19.19 10.64 1.43
N GLU A 192 18.47 9.53 1.46
CA GLU A 192 18.89 8.22 0.97
C GLU A 192 17.67 7.34 0.73
N GLY A 193 17.85 6.20 0.07
CA GLY A 193 16.82 5.18 -0.02
C GLY A 193 17.22 4.00 -0.88
N ASP A 194 16.41 2.96 -0.84
CA ASP A 194 16.61 1.78 -1.66
C ASP A 194 15.28 1.04 -1.93
N MET A 195 15.31 0.03 -2.79
CA MET A 195 14.24 -0.98 -2.87
C MET A 195 14.49 -2.05 -1.81
N VAL A 196 13.43 -2.45 -1.09
CA VAL A 196 13.46 -3.51 -0.09
C VAL A 196 13.73 -4.86 -0.76
N ASP A 197 14.64 -5.65 -0.20
CA ASP A 197 14.92 -7.02 -0.65
C ASP A 197 13.96 -8.02 0.00
N PHE A 198 13.14 -8.67 -0.83
CA PHE A 198 12.17 -9.69 -0.40
C PHE A 198 12.67 -11.13 -0.63
N MET A 199 13.89 -11.35 -1.12
CA MET A 199 14.38 -12.69 -1.46
C MET A 199 14.36 -13.65 -0.28
N ALA A 200 14.63 -13.16 0.94
CA ALA A 200 14.61 -13.97 2.16
C ALA A 200 13.22 -14.53 2.51
N VAL A 201 12.14 -13.94 1.96
CA VAL A 201 10.75 -14.36 2.17
C VAL A 201 10.08 -14.84 0.88
N ASN A 202 10.89 -15.25 -0.12
CA ASN A 202 10.46 -15.69 -1.44
C ASN A 202 9.68 -14.63 -2.23
N GLY A 203 10.08 -13.35 -2.13
CA GLY A 203 9.46 -12.26 -2.87
C GLY A 203 8.19 -11.71 -2.23
N SER A 204 7.62 -10.70 -2.89
CA SER A 204 6.33 -10.11 -2.52
C SER A 204 5.41 -10.01 -3.73
N TRP A 205 4.12 -9.88 -3.51
CA TRP A 205 3.10 -9.96 -4.54
C TRP A 205 2.12 -8.80 -4.44
N ARG A 206 2.04 -7.97 -5.49
CA ARG A 206 1.04 -6.89 -5.61
C ARG A 206 0.85 -6.14 -4.30
N ASN A 207 1.92 -5.49 -3.84
CA ASN A 207 1.83 -4.68 -2.64
C ASN A 207 0.87 -3.52 -2.91
N CYS A 208 -0.33 -3.59 -2.33
CA CYS A 208 -1.43 -2.64 -2.56
C CYS A 208 -1.40 -1.55 -1.49
N PHE A 209 -2.52 -1.27 -0.82
CA PHE A 209 -2.57 -0.28 0.24
C PHE A 209 -1.82 -0.73 1.50
N ALA A 210 -1.76 0.16 2.49
CA ALA A 210 -0.83 0.02 3.60
C ALA A 210 -1.27 0.75 4.86
N SER A 211 -0.64 0.40 5.99
CA SER A 211 -0.84 1.10 7.26
C SER A 211 0.45 1.17 8.09
N VAL A 212 0.42 1.95 9.16
CA VAL A 212 1.51 2.05 10.13
C VAL A 212 1.04 1.49 11.47
N THR A 213 1.84 0.61 12.09
CA THR A 213 1.52 0.05 13.40
C THR A 213 1.67 1.09 14.51
N PRO A 214 1.01 0.90 15.68
CA PRO A 214 1.23 1.74 16.86
C PRO A 214 2.68 1.76 17.38
N TRP A 215 3.50 0.78 16.99
CA TRP A 215 4.93 0.69 17.35
C TRP A 215 5.87 1.13 16.21
N ASN A 216 5.34 1.92 15.26
CA ASN A 216 6.10 2.61 14.22
C ASN A 216 6.81 1.66 13.24
N THR A 217 6.08 0.68 12.73
CA THR A 217 6.51 -0.22 11.65
C THR A 217 5.53 -0.14 10.48
N ALA A 218 6.00 -0.45 9.28
CA ALA A 218 5.21 -0.37 8.05
C ALA A 218 4.50 -1.69 7.79
N LEU A 219 3.19 -1.67 7.53
CA LEU A 219 2.40 -2.84 7.11
C LEU A 219 2.02 -2.71 5.64
N SER A 220 2.56 -3.60 4.82
CA SER A 220 2.27 -3.73 3.40
C SER A 220 1.33 -4.91 3.16
N SER A 221 0.34 -4.76 2.29
CA SER A 221 -0.66 -5.80 2.00
C SER A 221 -0.42 -6.42 0.63
N GLU A 222 -0.35 -7.75 0.54
CA GLU A 222 -0.37 -8.43 -0.76
C GLU A 222 -1.82 -8.67 -1.23
N GLU A 223 -2.11 -8.20 -2.44
CA GLU A 223 -3.44 -8.19 -3.06
C GLU A 223 -3.50 -9.18 -4.25
N ALA A 224 -4.69 -9.61 -4.64
CA ALA A 224 -4.98 -10.59 -5.68
C ALA A 224 -3.98 -11.78 -5.74
N PRO A 225 -3.85 -12.57 -4.66
CA PRO A 225 -2.88 -13.65 -4.63
C PRO A 225 -3.14 -14.72 -5.69
N PRO A 226 -2.12 -15.52 -6.04
CA PRO A 226 -2.23 -16.61 -6.99
C PRO A 226 -3.43 -17.52 -6.77
N ASP A 227 -4.20 -17.80 -7.82
CA ASP A 227 -5.06 -18.97 -7.82
C ASP A 227 -4.22 -20.24 -8.02
N VAL A 228 -4.43 -21.25 -7.18
CA VAL A 228 -3.73 -22.54 -7.30
C VAL A 228 -4.55 -23.46 -8.20
N ASN A 229 -4.43 -23.28 -9.52
CA ASN A 229 -5.16 -24.04 -10.54
C ASN A 229 -4.23 -24.50 -11.69
N ALA A 230 -4.69 -25.33 -12.63
CA ALA A 230 -3.83 -25.89 -13.68
C ALA A 230 -3.07 -24.86 -14.56
N ALA A 231 -3.50 -23.58 -14.59
CA ALA A 231 -2.84 -22.50 -15.33
C ALA A 231 -1.89 -21.65 -14.45
N TRP A 232 -1.68 -22.02 -13.19
CA TRP A 232 -0.94 -21.19 -12.24
C TRP A 232 0.53 -21.01 -12.68
N ILE A 233 1.20 -22.04 -13.19
CA ILE A 233 2.63 -21.97 -13.57
C ILE A 233 2.89 -20.84 -14.58
N GLU A 234 2.06 -20.75 -15.63
CA GLU A 234 2.19 -19.73 -16.67
C GLU A 234 1.86 -18.33 -16.15
N THR A 235 0.79 -18.21 -15.35
CA THR A 235 0.34 -16.93 -14.80
C THR A 235 1.31 -16.35 -13.77
N HIS A 236 2.17 -17.18 -13.18
CA HIS A 236 3.13 -16.82 -12.14
C HIS A 236 4.58 -16.80 -12.64
N LYS A 237 4.80 -17.01 -13.94
CA LYS A 237 6.13 -17.02 -14.55
C LYS A 237 7.00 -15.81 -14.17
N PRO A 238 6.50 -14.55 -14.15
CA PRO A 238 7.32 -13.41 -13.74
C PRO A 238 7.91 -13.54 -12.33
N MET A 239 7.18 -14.17 -11.42
CA MET A 239 7.65 -14.45 -10.06
C MET A 239 8.68 -15.59 -10.04
N SER A 240 8.47 -16.63 -10.84
CA SER A 240 9.47 -17.69 -11.00
C SER A 240 10.79 -17.16 -11.60
N ASP A 241 10.70 -16.24 -12.57
CA ASP A 241 11.86 -15.57 -13.17
C ASP A 241 12.57 -14.67 -12.12
N TYR A 242 11.82 -14.02 -11.24
CA TYR A 242 12.37 -13.26 -10.11
C TYR A 242 13.13 -14.15 -9.13
N LEU A 243 12.57 -15.31 -8.77
CA LEU A 243 13.21 -16.24 -7.83
C LEU A 243 14.32 -17.10 -8.47
N GLY A 244 14.33 -17.22 -9.80
CA GLY A 244 15.21 -18.16 -10.52
C GLY A 244 14.84 -19.63 -10.33
N ARG A 245 13.61 -19.90 -9.88
CA ARG A 245 13.02 -21.22 -9.66
C ARG A 245 11.50 -21.10 -9.67
N LEU A 246 10.79 -22.21 -9.85
CA LEU A 246 9.34 -22.21 -9.77
C LEU A 246 8.84 -21.65 -8.42
N ALA A 247 8.00 -20.60 -8.48
CA ALA A 247 7.46 -19.93 -7.30
C ALA A 247 6.38 -20.79 -6.62
N ASN A 248 6.37 -20.86 -5.29
CA ASN A 248 5.28 -21.51 -4.57
C ASN A 248 4.09 -20.52 -4.43
N PRO A 249 2.90 -20.81 -5.00
CA PRO A 249 1.79 -19.85 -4.97
C PRO A 249 1.22 -19.60 -3.57
N TYR A 250 1.54 -20.46 -2.59
CA TYR A 250 1.16 -20.30 -1.19
C TYR A 250 2.10 -19.37 -0.40
N ASP A 251 3.17 -18.84 -1.01
CA ASP A 251 4.04 -17.83 -0.40
C ASP A 251 3.45 -16.41 -0.40
N TYR A 252 2.31 -16.20 -1.08
CA TYR A 252 1.74 -14.89 -1.34
C TYR A 252 0.28 -14.77 -0.90
N GLY A 253 -0.16 -13.54 -0.66
CA GLY A 253 -1.48 -13.17 -0.16
C GLY A 253 -1.49 -12.85 1.33
N TYR A 254 -0.40 -12.31 1.87
CA TYR A 254 -0.24 -12.02 3.29
C TYR A 254 0.06 -10.55 3.55
N THR A 255 -0.24 -10.09 4.75
CA THR A 255 0.31 -8.84 5.27
C THR A 255 1.79 -9.04 5.62
N MET A 256 2.61 -8.04 5.30
CA MET A 256 4.03 -7.99 5.65
C MET A 256 4.31 -6.81 6.55
N GLU A 257 5.16 -7.03 7.54
CA GLU A 257 5.70 -5.98 8.39
C GLU A 257 7.14 -5.67 8.02
N LEU A 258 7.41 -4.38 7.84
CA LEU A 258 8.68 -3.81 7.42
C LEU A 258 9.21 -2.90 8.53
N THR A 259 10.44 -3.15 8.96
CA THR A 259 11.13 -2.29 9.93
C THR A 259 12.40 -1.73 9.32
N PRO A 260 12.68 -0.41 9.42
CA PRO A 260 13.92 0.17 8.91
C PRO A 260 15.16 -0.54 9.47
N GLY A 261 16.03 -1.03 8.57
CA GLY A 261 17.30 -1.70 8.87
C GLY A 261 18.50 -0.93 8.29
N GLN A 262 19.71 -1.44 8.52
CA GLN A 262 20.95 -0.76 8.10
C GLN A 262 21.18 -0.74 6.58
N LEU A 263 20.59 -1.68 5.82
CA LEU A 263 20.79 -1.86 4.38
C LEU A 263 19.46 -2.10 3.63
N GLY A 264 18.35 -1.60 4.16
CA GLY A 264 17.01 -1.89 3.66
C GLY A 264 16.02 -2.01 4.82
N ALA A 265 15.09 -2.95 4.73
CA ALA A 265 14.15 -3.24 5.80
C ALA A 265 14.18 -4.73 6.16
N ASP A 266 14.01 -5.03 7.44
CA ASP A 266 13.71 -6.39 7.86
C ASP A 266 12.24 -6.68 7.52
N VAL A 267 11.98 -7.87 6.96
CA VAL A 267 10.67 -8.26 6.46
C VAL A 267 10.13 -9.44 7.27
N THR A 268 8.92 -9.30 7.82
CA THR A 268 8.17 -10.40 8.44
C THR A 268 6.86 -10.62 7.69
N LYS A 269 6.65 -11.82 7.14
CA LYS A 269 5.35 -12.23 6.59
C LYS A 269 4.45 -12.75 7.72
N HIS A 270 3.30 -12.13 7.91
CA HIS A 270 2.32 -12.51 8.94
C HIS A 270 1.35 -13.57 8.41
N TYR A 271 1.87 -14.78 8.18
CA TYR A 271 1.10 -15.94 7.72
C TYR A 271 -0.14 -16.23 8.57
N VAL A 272 -0.05 -16.00 9.88
CA VAL A 272 -1.12 -16.23 10.85
C VAL A 272 -2.34 -15.32 10.65
N MET A 273 -2.17 -14.20 9.94
CA MET A 273 -3.24 -13.27 9.62
C MET A 273 -4.06 -13.68 8.38
N GLY A 274 -3.80 -14.88 7.82
CA GLY A 274 -4.57 -15.48 6.75
C GLY A 274 -4.13 -15.08 5.34
N ARG A 275 -4.42 -15.96 4.38
CA ARG A 275 -4.10 -15.78 2.95
C ARG A 275 -5.31 -15.28 2.17
N THR A 276 -5.35 -14.00 1.83
CA THR A 276 -6.48 -13.34 1.14
C THR A 276 -5.99 -12.23 0.21
N SER A 277 -6.89 -11.52 -0.47
CA SER A 277 -6.58 -10.34 -1.28
C SER A 277 -6.48 -9.12 -0.37
N HIS A 278 -5.41 -9.00 0.44
CA HIS A 278 -5.37 -7.95 1.45
C HIS A 278 -5.24 -6.58 0.79
N GLU A 279 -6.22 -5.72 1.06
CA GLU A 279 -6.16 -4.30 0.71
C GLU A 279 -5.40 -3.53 1.80
N ILE A 280 -5.88 -3.61 3.04
CA ILE A 280 -5.22 -3.01 4.21
C ILE A 280 -5.39 -3.90 5.44
N SER A 281 -4.32 -3.96 6.25
CA SER A 281 -4.35 -4.45 7.62
C SER A 281 -4.17 -3.28 8.59
N LEU A 282 -5.18 -2.97 9.39
CA LEU A 282 -5.18 -1.85 10.35
C LEU A 282 -5.08 -2.36 11.78
N VAL A 283 -3.96 -2.06 12.45
CA VAL A 283 -3.76 -2.41 13.86
C VAL A 283 -4.44 -1.38 14.76
N MET A 284 -5.25 -1.86 15.70
CA MET A 284 -5.99 -1.03 16.63
C MET A 284 -5.11 -0.55 17.81
N PRO A 285 -5.52 0.51 18.55
CA PRO A 285 -4.73 1.07 19.65
C PRO A 285 -4.44 0.12 20.83
N ASP A 286 -5.12 -1.03 20.91
CA ASP A 286 -4.81 -2.08 21.89
C ASP A 286 -3.54 -2.87 21.54
N ALA A 287 -2.93 -2.56 20.38
CA ALA A 287 -1.75 -3.21 19.82
C ALA A 287 -1.92 -4.72 19.61
N ARG A 288 -3.16 -5.20 19.48
CA ARG A 288 -3.48 -6.63 19.34
C ARG A 288 -4.48 -6.91 18.24
N THR A 289 -5.54 -6.12 18.18
CA THR A 289 -6.62 -6.33 17.24
C THR A 289 -6.23 -5.74 15.90
N VAL A 290 -6.35 -6.52 14.82
CA VAL A 290 -6.11 -6.07 13.45
C VAL A 290 -7.36 -6.31 12.63
N TYR A 291 -7.87 -5.28 11.96
CA TYR A 291 -8.93 -5.43 10.95
C TYR A 291 -8.31 -5.49 9.57
N GLN A 292 -8.79 -6.40 8.73
CA GLN A 292 -8.23 -6.62 7.39
C GLN A 292 -9.35 -6.65 6.36
N SER A 293 -9.22 -5.89 5.29
CA SER A 293 -10.11 -5.95 4.14
C SER A 293 -9.57 -6.90 3.08
N ASP A 294 -10.49 -7.53 2.35
CA ASP A 294 -10.21 -8.51 1.30
C ASP A 294 -10.87 -8.01 0.01
N ASP A 295 -10.05 -7.61 -0.96
CA ASP A 295 -10.54 -6.98 -2.19
C ASP A 295 -11.15 -7.98 -3.17
N GLY A 296 -12.27 -7.57 -3.75
CA GLY A 296 -13.05 -8.32 -4.72
C GLY A 296 -14.52 -8.53 -4.34
N SER A 297 -15.25 -9.13 -5.28
CA SER A 297 -16.66 -9.47 -5.09
C SER A 297 -16.83 -10.65 -4.12
N ASP A 298 -17.85 -10.58 -3.27
CA ASP A 298 -18.23 -11.64 -2.33
C ASP A 298 -17.10 -12.07 -1.35
N ARG A 299 -16.25 -11.10 -0.97
CA ARG A 299 -15.18 -11.25 0.00
C ARG A 299 -15.63 -10.95 1.45
N LEU A 300 -14.71 -11.10 2.40
CA LEU A 300 -14.98 -10.99 3.83
C LEU A 300 -14.24 -9.81 4.46
N LEU A 301 -14.78 -9.31 5.58
CA LEU A 301 -14.02 -8.48 6.51
C LEU A 301 -13.43 -9.39 7.59
N TRP A 302 -12.12 -9.31 7.79
CA TRP A 302 -11.39 -10.15 8.73
C TRP A 302 -11.02 -9.38 9.99
N LYS A 303 -10.84 -10.13 11.07
CA LYS A 303 -10.25 -9.64 12.30
C LYS A 303 -9.24 -10.65 12.80
N PHE A 304 -8.02 -10.22 13.04
CA PHE A 304 -7.02 -10.97 13.76
C PHE A 304 -6.84 -10.40 15.16
N VAL A 305 -6.60 -11.25 16.16
CA VAL A 305 -6.28 -10.82 17.53
C VAL A 305 -5.00 -11.50 17.95
N ALA A 306 -3.94 -10.72 18.10
CA ALA A 306 -2.64 -11.19 18.55
C ALA A 306 -2.69 -11.72 20.00
N ASP A 307 -1.90 -12.74 20.29
CA ASP A 307 -1.76 -13.29 21.64
C ASP A 307 -1.06 -12.29 22.57
N VAL A 308 -0.06 -11.57 22.04
CA VAL A 308 0.74 -10.57 22.76
C VAL A 308 0.60 -9.21 22.08
N ALA A 309 0.43 -8.14 22.87
CA ALA A 309 0.37 -6.78 22.34
C ALA A 309 1.72 -6.38 21.74
N GLY A 310 1.70 -5.84 20.51
CA GLY A 310 2.90 -5.45 19.77
C GLY A 310 3.58 -6.59 19.01
N ASP A 311 3.00 -7.78 18.99
CA ASP A 311 3.59 -8.96 18.32
C ASP A 311 2.51 -9.70 17.51
N LEU A 312 2.56 -9.53 16.18
CA LEU A 312 1.58 -10.13 15.27
C LEU A 312 1.94 -11.57 14.86
N THR A 313 2.96 -12.18 15.47
CA THR A 313 3.47 -13.49 15.02
C THR A 313 2.62 -14.69 15.47
N ALA A 314 1.71 -14.50 16.43
CA ALA A 314 0.80 -15.52 16.92
C ALA A 314 -0.53 -14.91 17.36
N GLY A 315 -1.64 -15.62 17.13
CA GLY A 315 -2.96 -15.14 17.49
C GLY A 315 -4.09 -15.94 16.87
N THR A 316 -5.27 -15.33 16.84
CA THR A 316 -6.53 -15.96 16.40
C THR A 316 -7.19 -15.15 15.28
N LEU A 317 -7.57 -15.83 14.19
CA LEU A 317 -8.25 -15.25 13.03
C LEU A 317 -9.78 -15.43 13.13
N TYR A 318 -10.50 -14.38 12.75
CA TYR A 318 -11.96 -14.32 12.74
C TYR A 318 -12.48 -13.76 11.40
N ALA A 319 -13.66 -14.20 10.99
CA ALA A 319 -14.42 -13.61 9.89
C ALA A 319 -15.69 -12.89 10.38
N ALA A 320 -16.02 -11.76 9.76
CA ALA A 320 -17.23 -11.02 10.05
C ALA A 320 -18.47 -11.71 9.45
N LYS A 321 -19.52 -11.86 10.26
CA LYS A 321 -20.88 -12.16 9.82
C LYS A 321 -21.76 -10.95 10.04
N ALA A 322 -22.11 -10.26 8.96
CA ALA A 322 -23.03 -9.13 8.99
C ALA A 322 -24.49 -9.64 8.90
N THR A 323 -25.34 -9.22 9.83
CA THR A 323 -26.80 -9.44 9.76
C THR A 323 -27.49 -8.09 9.58
N GLN A 324 -28.08 -7.88 8.41
CA GLN A 324 -28.87 -6.67 8.14
C GLN A 324 -30.09 -6.62 9.07
N ARG A 325 -30.27 -5.48 9.73
CA ARG A 325 -31.39 -5.20 10.65
C ARG A 325 -32.39 -4.22 10.07
N ALA A 326 -31.94 -3.32 9.20
CA ALA A 326 -32.77 -2.41 8.43
C ALA A 326 -32.07 -2.05 7.12
N ALA A 327 -32.86 -1.72 6.09
CA ALA A 327 -32.36 -1.32 4.77
C ALA A 327 -32.46 0.20 4.49
N VAL A 328 -33.15 0.95 5.35
CA VAL A 328 -33.34 2.41 5.19
C VAL A 328 -32.06 3.18 5.51
N ASP A 329 -31.89 4.34 4.87
CA ASP A 329 -30.79 5.30 5.09
C ASP A 329 -29.38 4.71 5.02
N GLY A 330 -29.12 3.85 4.02
CA GLY A 330 -27.83 3.14 3.87
C GLY A 330 -27.72 1.85 4.68
N GLY A 331 -28.72 1.55 5.49
CA GLY A 331 -28.86 0.28 6.21
C GLY A 331 -28.26 0.28 7.61
N LYS A 332 -28.67 -0.71 8.40
CA LYS A 332 -28.13 -1.01 9.73
C LYS A 332 -27.81 -2.49 9.80
N PHE A 333 -26.68 -2.83 10.40
CA PHE A 333 -26.26 -4.21 10.55
C PHE A 333 -25.70 -4.46 11.95
N THR A 334 -25.73 -5.72 12.36
CA THR A 334 -24.94 -6.22 13.50
C THR A 334 -23.83 -7.10 12.96
N ILE A 335 -22.63 -7.01 13.54
CA ILE A 335 -21.50 -7.89 13.20
C ILE A 335 -21.31 -8.91 14.33
N GLU A 336 -21.23 -10.18 13.96
CA GLU A 336 -20.74 -11.27 14.80
C GLU A 336 -19.37 -11.71 14.25
N TRP A 337 -18.40 -11.97 15.13
CA TRP A 337 -17.07 -12.46 14.73
C TRP A 337 -17.00 -13.97 14.91
N ILE A 338 -16.89 -14.70 13.81
CA ILE A 338 -16.78 -16.16 13.80
C ILE A 338 -15.29 -16.54 13.86
N GLU A 339 -14.90 -17.27 14.89
CA GLU A 339 -13.52 -17.78 15.04
C GLU A 339 -13.23 -18.85 13.98
N LEU A 340 -12.08 -18.74 13.33
CA LEU A 340 -11.61 -19.70 12.34
C LEU A 340 -10.48 -20.57 12.88
N GLY A 341 -9.66 -20.04 13.79
CA GLY A 341 -8.65 -20.78 14.52
C GLY A 341 -7.47 -19.92 14.98
N SER A 342 -6.62 -20.51 15.80
CA SER A 342 -5.41 -19.89 16.36
C SER A 342 -4.16 -20.66 15.92
N SER A 343 -3.07 -19.95 15.66
CA SER A 343 -1.78 -20.51 15.27
C SER A 343 -0.66 -19.47 15.46
N ASP A 344 0.50 -19.75 14.89
CA ASP A 344 1.62 -18.82 14.74
C ASP A 344 2.20 -18.88 13.30
N ASN A 345 3.00 -17.86 12.97
CA ASN A 345 3.67 -17.73 11.67
C ASN A 345 4.60 -18.92 11.39
N ALA A 346 5.29 -19.45 12.41
CA ALA A 346 6.29 -20.50 12.23
C ALA A 346 5.65 -21.81 11.78
N ARG A 347 4.52 -22.18 12.38
CA ARG A 347 3.75 -23.37 12.03
C ARG A 347 3.17 -23.27 10.63
N ILE A 348 2.49 -22.17 10.31
CA ILE A 348 1.88 -21.99 8.99
C ILE A 348 2.96 -21.92 7.90
N GLY A 349 4.05 -21.19 8.17
CA GLY A 349 5.21 -21.16 7.30
C GLY A 349 5.78 -22.57 7.06
N ALA A 350 5.94 -23.39 8.10
CA ALA A 350 6.42 -24.77 7.96
C ALA A 350 5.45 -25.64 7.13
N ASP A 351 4.14 -25.46 7.29
CA ASP A 351 3.13 -26.17 6.50
C ASP A 351 3.19 -25.77 5.01
N ILE A 352 3.43 -24.48 4.69
CA ILE A 352 3.66 -24.02 3.31
C ILE A 352 4.92 -24.65 2.72
N ARG A 353 6.01 -24.72 3.50
CA ARG A 353 7.29 -25.30 3.04
C ARG A 353 7.19 -26.80 2.72
N GLN A 354 6.27 -27.53 3.35
CA GLN A 354 6.01 -28.93 2.99
C GLN A 354 5.49 -29.10 1.55
N LEU A 355 4.92 -28.05 0.96
CA LEU A 355 4.41 -28.06 -0.42
C LEU A 355 5.50 -27.78 -1.46
N ASP A 356 6.67 -27.28 -1.06
CA ASP A 356 7.72 -26.86 -2.00
C ASP A 356 8.19 -27.99 -2.91
N ALA A 357 8.37 -29.21 -2.37
CA ALA A 357 8.82 -30.36 -3.15
C ALA A 357 7.80 -30.77 -4.21
N ALA A 358 6.51 -30.84 -3.84
CA ALA A 358 5.44 -31.19 -4.78
C ALA A 358 5.27 -30.12 -5.87
N ILE A 359 5.54 -28.85 -5.55
CA ILE A 359 5.51 -27.76 -6.52
C ILE A 359 6.70 -27.85 -7.48
N ALA A 360 7.91 -28.10 -6.97
CA ALA A 360 9.11 -28.21 -7.79
C ALA A 360 9.04 -29.35 -8.83
N GLU A 361 8.27 -30.42 -8.56
CA GLU A 361 8.03 -31.51 -9.52
C GLU A 361 7.14 -31.12 -10.71
N LEU A 362 6.54 -29.92 -10.72
CA LEU A 362 5.69 -29.42 -11.79
C LEU A 362 6.45 -28.62 -12.87
N GLU A 363 7.74 -28.34 -12.64
CA GLU A 363 8.67 -27.74 -13.61
C GLU A 363 9.09 -28.76 -14.69
#